data_AF-W0J869-F1
#
_entry.id   AF-W0J869-F1
#
_cell.length_a   1.000
_cell.length_b   1.000
_cell.length_c   1.000
_cell.angle_alpha   90.00
_cell.angle_beta   90.00
_cell.angle_gamma   90.00
#
_symmetry.space_group_name_H-M   'P 1'
#
loop_
_entity.id
_entity.type
_entity.pdbx_description
1 polymer ?
#
loop_
_entity_poly.entity_id
_entity_poly.type
_entity_poly.pdbx_seq_one_letter_code
_entity_poly.pdbx_strand_id
1 'polypeptide(L)'
;MALKPKSTDSTQETQTTAAQKLPMTFRDNPEVKKLIEAHKAANPRDVEYYSRLVHDYPQRAIDSLIYKDVQKHQATMRLIEKQLPAARKFYQEQPEEIRKRIDQRLADVNPYYKDKAFVNEVVNEMNFQNRRNLIPLRPAPAQGMAA
;
A
#
# COMPACT_ATOMS: atom_id res chain seq x y z
N MET A 1 -43.13 -10.99 54.53
CA MET A 1 -41.66 -10.97 54.69
C MET A 1 -41.10 -12.18 53.95
N ALA A 2 -40.10 -12.15 53.09
CA ALA A 2 -39.15 -11.11 52.70
C ALA A 2 -38.81 -11.29 51.20
N LEU A 3 -38.67 -10.18 50.49
CA LEU A 3 -38.06 -10.09 49.17
C LEU A 3 -36.54 -10.15 49.33
N LYS A 4 -35.84 -10.91 48.47
CA LYS A 4 -34.41 -10.72 48.22
C LYS A 4 -34.16 -10.63 46.70
N PRO A 5 -33.37 -9.64 46.24
CA PRO A 5 -33.33 -9.20 44.84
C PRO A 5 -32.32 -9.94 43.95
N LYS A 6 -32.54 -9.81 42.63
CA LYS A 6 -31.68 -10.20 41.51
C LYS A 6 -30.26 -9.62 41.66
N SER A 7 -29.25 -10.47 41.49
CA SER A 7 -27.89 -10.08 41.16
C SER A 7 -27.64 -10.33 39.68
N THR A 8 -27.64 -9.24 38.92
CA THR A 8 -27.04 -9.15 37.59
C THR A 8 -25.54 -8.90 37.77
N ASP A 9 -24.69 -9.81 37.32
CA ASP A 9 -23.38 -9.43 36.82
C ASP A 9 -22.91 -10.46 35.78
N SER A 10 -23.20 -10.15 34.51
CA SER A 10 -22.66 -10.87 33.35
C SER A 10 -21.39 -10.15 32.93
N THR A 11 -20.30 -10.37 33.67
CA THR A 11 -18.96 -10.03 33.16
C THR A 11 -18.48 -11.21 32.33
N GLN A 12 -18.81 -11.16 31.03
CA GLN A 12 -18.20 -12.04 30.04
C GLN A 12 -16.76 -11.57 29.80
N GLU A 13 -15.82 -12.26 30.44
CA GLU A 13 -14.43 -12.29 30.00
C GLU A 13 -14.38 -12.89 28.59
N THR A 14 -14.28 -12.05 27.57
CA THR A 14 -13.93 -12.48 26.22
C THR A 14 -12.49 -12.97 26.21
N GLN A 15 -12.32 -14.23 26.55
CA GLN A 15 -11.15 -15.03 26.20
C GLN A 15 -11.13 -15.17 24.67
N THR A 16 -10.52 -14.21 23.99
CA THR A 16 -10.18 -14.37 22.58
C THR A 16 -8.97 -15.29 22.51
N THR A 17 -9.28 -16.55 22.21
CA THR A 17 -8.35 -17.63 21.88
C THR A 17 -7.16 -17.15 21.06
N ALA A 18 -5.96 -17.41 21.58
CA ALA A 18 -4.69 -17.21 20.90
C ALA A 18 -4.64 -18.10 19.65
N ALA A 19 -5.03 -17.55 18.50
CA ALA A 19 -4.65 -18.09 17.21
C ALA A 19 -3.11 -18.13 17.19
N GLN A 20 -2.55 -19.33 17.15
CA GLN A 20 -1.11 -19.57 17.05
C GLN A 20 -0.57 -18.79 15.85
N LYS A 21 0.11 -17.67 16.12
CA LYS A 21 0.73 -16.86 15.08
C LYS A 21 1.79 -17.72 14.41
N LEU A 22 1.65 -17.94 13.10
CA LEU A 22 2.68 -18.59 12.29
C LEU A 22 4.04 -17.91 12.55
N PRO A 23 5.14 -18.68 12.64
CA PRO A 23 6.46 -18.11 12.88
C PRO A 23 6.80 -17.12 11.77
N MET A 24 7.25 -15.93 12.15
CA MET A 24 7.64 -14.88 11.22
C MET A 24 8.91 -15.30 10.49
N THR A 25 8.79 -15.68 9.21
CA THR A 25 9.94 -16.03 8.36
C THR A 25 10.44 -14.81 7.60
N PHE A 26 11.74 -14.56 7.63
CA PHE A 26 12.36 -13.46 6.89
C PHE A 26 12.95 -13.96 5.58
N ARG A 27 12.67 -13.24 4.48
CA ARG A 27 13.32 -13.49 3.19
C ARG A 27 14.67 -12.79 3.18
N ASP A 28 15.74 -13.56 3.10
CA ASP A 28 17.09 -13.02 3.05
C ASP A 28 17.48 -12.61 1.62
N ASN A 29 17.83 -11.33 1.46
CA ASN A 29 18.47 -10.83 0.25
C ASN A 29 19.96 -10.54 0.55
N PRO A 30 20.91 -11.23 -0.10
CA PRO A 30 22.34 -11.07 0.18
C PRO A 30 22.86 -9.66 -0.17
N GLU A 31 22.29 -8.97 -1.16
CA GLU A 31 22.71 -7.62 -1.53
C GLU A 31 22.35 -6.60 -0.45
N VAL A 32 21.14 -6.72 0.10
CA VAL A 32 20.67 -5.87 1.20
C VAL A 32 21.50 -6.11 2.46
N LYS A 33 21.87 -7.37 2.75
CA LYS A 33 22.75 -7.69 3.89
C LYS A 33 24.10 -6.99 3.77
N LYS A 34 24.74 -7.02 2.59
CA LYS A 34 26.02 -6.31 2.37
C LYS A 34 25.91 -4.80 2.60
N LEU A 35 24.83 -4.17 2.13
CA LEU A 35 24.58 -2.75 2.37
C LEU A 35 24.42 -2.44 3.85
N ILE A 36 23.69 -3.30 4.58
CA ILE A 36 23.51 -3.16 6.03
C ILE A 36 24.86 -3.32 6.75
N GLU A 37 25.67 -4.32 6.40
CA GLU A 37 26.98 -4.53 7.01
C GLU A 37 27.93 -3.35 6.75
N ALA A 38 27.98 -2.83 5.53
CA ALA A 38 28.74 -1.62 5.22
C ALA A 38 28.29 -0.42 6.06
N HIS A 39 26.98 -0.22 6.23
CA HIS A 39 26.44 0.84 7.08
C HIS A 39 26.80 0.63 8.56
N LYS A 40 26.73 -0.60 9.07
CA LYS A 40 27.11 -0.93 10.44
C LYS A 40 28.59 -0.66 10.70
N ALA A 41 29.45 -1.01 9.75
CA ALA A 41 30.90 -0.76 9.85
C ALA A 41 31.22 0.74 9.81
N ALA A 42 30.53 1.51 8.96
CA ALA A 42 30.73 2.95 8.86
C ALA A 42 30.18 3.72 10.08
N ASN A 43 29.09 3.24 10.70
CA ASN A 43 28.39 3.93 11.78
C ASN A 43 28.20 3.01 13.01
N PRO A 44 29.25 2.72 13.78
CA PRO A 44 29.16 1.83 14.94
C PRO A 44 28.25 2.37 16.05
N ARG A 45 28.18 3.71 16.21
CA ARG A 45 27.30 4.36 17.20
C ARG A 45 25.82 4.12 16.93
N ASP A 46 25.43 4.02 15.67
CA ASP A 46 24.04 3.74 15.30
C ASP A 46 23.64 2.33 15.70
N VAL A 47 24.57 1.37 15.56
CA VAL A 47 24.33 -0.02 15.95
C VAL A 47 24.08 -0.11 17.46
N GLU A 48 24.90 0.58 18.25
CA GLU A 48 24.73 0.63 19.70
C GLU A 48 23.40 1.31 20.09
N TYR A 49 23.11 2.47 19.50
CA TYR A 49 21.87 3.21 19.76
C TYR A 49 20.63 2.39 19.41
N TYR A 50 20.57 1.79 18.22
CA TYR A 50 19.42 1.00 17.80
C TYR A 50 19.27 -0.29 18.60
N SER A 51 20.37 -0.93 19.01
CA SER A 51 20.30 -2.12 19.86
C SER A 51 19.71 -1.78 21.23
N ARG A 52 20.14 -0.67 21.85
CA ARG A 52 19.56 -0.16 23.11
C ARG A 52 18.10 0.25 22.94
N LEU A 53 17.77 0.96 21.85
CA LEU A 53 16.40 1.39 21.58
C LEU A 53 15.43 0.21 21.48
N VAL A 54 15.81 -0.87 20.80
CA VAL A 54 14.96 -2.06 20.65
C VAL A 54 14.84 -2.82 21.97
N HIS A 55 15.91 -2.91 22.76
CA HIS A 55 15.91 -3.63 24.02
C HIS A 55 15.14 -2.87 25.13
N ASP A 56 15.48 -1.60 25.35
CA ASP A 56 15.00 -0.80 26.48
C ASP A 56 13.65 -0.12 26.20
N TYR A 57 13.40 0.26 24.94
CA TYR A 57 12.20 1.02 24.53
C TYR A 57 11.55 0.44 23.27
N PRO A 58 11.10 -0.83 23.28
CA PRO A 58 10.61 -1.52 22.09
C PRO A 58 9.43 -0.80 21.42
N GLN A 59 8.53 -0.19 22.19
CA GLN A 59 7.42 0.59 21.61
C GLN A 59 7.92 1.80 20.83
N ARG A 60 8.92 2.51 21.36
CA ARG A 60 9.53 3.64 20.66
C ARG A 60 10.27 3.19 19.40
N ALA A 61 10.86 2.00 19.41
CA ALA A 61 11.46 1.39 18.22
C ALA A 61 10.41 1.12 17.14
N ILE A 62 9.25 0.54 17.52
CA ILE A 62 8.12 0.31 16.63
C ILE A 62 7.62 1.63 16.03
N ASP A 63 7.38 2.65 16.86
CA ASP A 63 6.94 3.97 16.41
C ASP A 63 7.93 4.60 15.43
N SER A 64 9.23 4.43 15.69
CA SER A 64 10.29 4.94 14.82
C SER A 64 10.30 4.26 13.45
N LEU A 65 9.98 2.96 13.40
CA LEU A 65 9.84 2.22 12.14
C LEU A 65 8.61 2.69 11.36
N ILE A 66 7.46 2.81 12.04
CA ILE A 66 6.21 3.32 11.44
C ILE A 66 6.42 4.75 10.92
N TYR A 67 7.10 5.60 11.69
CA TYR A 67 7.37 6.98 11.30
C TYR A 67 8.19 7.08 10.02
N LYS A 68 9.19 6.21 9.82
CA LYS A 68 9.94 6.15 8.55
C LYS A 68 9.02 5.84 7.36
N ASP A 69 8.05 4.95 7.53
CA ASP A 69 7.09 4.63 6.49
C ASP A 69 6.11 5.78 6.24
N VAL A 70 5.69 6.50 7.29
CA VAL A 70 4.92 7.74 7.16
C VAL A 70 5.71 8.79 6.37
N GLN A 71 7.00 8.98 6.65
CA GLN A 71 7.84 9.93 5.91
C GLN A 71 7.94 9.58 4.42
N LYS A 72 8.14 8.29 4.09
CA LYS A 72 8.13 7.82 2.69
C LYS A 72 6.79 8.07 2.02
N HIS A 73 5.70 7.80 2.73
CA HIS A 73 4.35 8.06 2.24
C HIS A 73 4.14 9.55 1.96
N GLN A 74 4.48 10.43 2.92
CA GLN A 74 4.39 11.88 2.75
C GLN A 74 5.21 12.37 1.55
N ALA A 75 6.44 11.87 1.37
CA ALA A 75 7.27 12.20 0.22
C ALA A 75 6.60 11.79 -1.11
N THR A 76 5.98 10.60 -1.14
CA THR A 76 5.21 10.13 -2.30
C THR A 76 4.00 11.03 -2.55
N MET A 77 3.24 11.37 -1.51
CA MET A 77 2.02 12.15 -1.63
C MET A 77 2.26 13.56 -2.14
N ARG A 78 3.39 14.19 -1.77
CA ARG A 78 3.79 15.49 -2.33
C ARG A 78 3.91 15.49 -3.86
N LEU A 79 4.28 14.37 -4.47
CA LEU A 79 4.32 14.24 -5.94
C LEU A 79 2.91 14.01 -6.51
N ILE A 80 2.14 13.15 -5.85
CA ILE A 80 0.76 12.86 -6.25
C ILE A 80 -0.13 14.10 -6.16
N GLU A 81 0.01 14.94 -5.13
CA GLU A 81 -0.69 16.22 -4.99
C GLU A 81 -0.45 17.14 -6.19
N LYS A 82 0.76 17.14 -6.73
CA LYS A 82 1.09 17.92 -7.94
C LYS A 82 0.45 17.33 -9.19
N GLN A 83 0.31 16.01 -9.26
CA GLN A 83 -0.27 15.29 -10.41
C GLN A 83 -1.80 15.22 -10.36
N LEU A 84 -2.39 15.34 -9.17
CA LEU A 84 -3.82 15.21 -8.92
C LEU A 84 -4.68 16.11 -9.83
N PRO A 85 -4.37 17.41 -10.04
CA PRO A 85 -5.15 18.26 -10.92
C PRO A 85 -5.18 17.75 -12.37
N ALA A 86 -4.04 17.29 -12.89
CA ALA A 86 -3.95 16.75 -14.25
C ALA A 86 -4.71 15.41 -14.36
N ALA A 87 -4.56 14.54 -13.36
CA ALA A 87 -5.27 13.26 -13.32
C ALA A 87 -6.79 13.44 -13.24
N ARG A 88 -7.27 14.43 -12.45
CA ARG A 88 -8.70 14.76 -12.37
C ARG A 88 -9.26 15.27 -13.69
N LYS A 89 -8.52 16.14 -14.40
CA LYS A 89 -8.92 16.62 -15.73
C LYS A 89 -9.03 15.46 -16.72
N PHE A 90 -8.01 14.61 -16.79
CA PHE A 90 -8.04 13.43 -17.67
C PHE A 90 -9.24 12.53 -17.32
N TYR A 91 -9.46 12.23 -16.04
CA TYR A 91 -10.59 11.41 -15.61
C TYR A 91 -11.94 12.02 -16.04
N GLN A 92 -12.11 13.34 -15.95
CA GLN A 92 -13.34 14.01 -16.37
C GLN A 92 -13.59 13.94 -17.89
N GLU A 93 -12.53 13.91 -18.69
CA GLU A 93 -12.58 13.79 -20.15
C GLU A 93 -12.86 12.36 -20.63
N GLN A 94 -12.71 11.35 -19.75
CA GLN A 94 -12.90 9.94 -20.11
C GLN A 94 -14.39 9.55 -20.24
N PRO A 95 -14.72 8.57 -21.13
CA PRO A 95 -16.05 7.99 -21.22
C PRO A 95 -16.53 7.40 -19.88
N GLU A 96 -17.85 7.37 -19.67
CA GLU A 96 -18.46 6.85 -18.44
C GLU A 96 -18.03 5.41 -18.09
N GLU A 97 -17.84 4.56 -19.10
CA GLU A 97 -17.39 3.18 -18.88
C GLU A 97 -16.02 3.11 -18.22
N ILE A 98 -15.08 3.96 -18.65
CA ILE A 98 -13.71 4.00 -18.12
C ILE A 98 -13.72 4.58 -16.71
N ARG A 99 -14.49 5.64 -16.48
CA ARG A 99 -14.68 6.23 -15.15
C ARG A 99 -15.22 5.20 -14.14
N LYS A 100 -16.27 4.45 -14.51
CA LYS A 100 -16.82 3.37 -13.66
C LYS A 100 -15.80 2.29 -13.33
N ARG A 101 -14.93 1.90 -14.27
CA ARG A 101 -13.86 0.92 -14.01
C ARG A 101 -12.85 1.44 -12.99
N ILE A 102 -12.45 2.70 -13.13
CA ILE A 102 -11.53 3.36 -12.19
C ILE A 102 -12.19 3.42 -10.80
N ASP A 103 -13.45 3.82 -10.70
CA ASP A 103 -14.18 3.90 -9.43
C ASP A 103 -14.34 2.53 -8.76
N GLN A 104 -14.64 1.48 -9.54
CA GLN A 104 -14.72 0.11 -9.03
C GLN A 104 -13.39 -0.35 -8.43
N ARG A 105 -12.26 -0.06 -9.08
CA ARG A 105 -10.92 -0.40 -8.55
C ARG A 105 -10.57 0.40 -7.30
N LEU A 106 -11.16 1.58 -7.12
CA LEU A 106 -10.93 2.45 -5.97
C LEU A 106 -11.86 2.15 -4.78
N ALA A 107 -12.91 1.36 -4.97
CA ALA A 107 -13.92 1.09 -3.95
C ALA A 107 -13.32 0.45 -2.68
N ASP A 108 -12.43 -0.53 -2.87
CA ASP A 108 -11.82 -1.30 -1.77
C ASP A 108 -10.51 -0.67 -1.25
N VAL A 109 -10.08 0.45 -1.84
CA VAL A 109 -8.83 1.11 -1.44
C VAL A 109 -9.01 1.84 -0.13
N ASN A 110 -8.12 1.58 0.82
CA ASN A 110 -8.05 2.30 2.09
C ASN A 110 -8.03 3.81 1.84
N PRO A 111 -8.91 4.60 2.50
CA PRO A 111 -8.94 6.07 2.40
C PRO A 111 -7.57 6.74 2.44
N TYR A 112 -6.66 6.23 3.27
CA TYR A 112 -5.30 6.75 3.42
C TYR A 112 -4.46 6.70 2.13
N TYR A 113 -4.78 5.81 1.19
CA TYR A 113 -4.06 5.66 -0.08
C TYR A 113 -4.89 6.04 -1.32
N LYS A 114 -6.10 6.58 -1.14
CA LYS A 114 -7.05 6.82 -2.25
C LYS A 114 -6.49 7.75 -3.33
N ASP A 115 -5.89 8.87 -2.95
CA ASP A 115 -5.35 9.82 -3.92
C ASP A 115 -4.21 9.23 -4.74
N LYS A 116 -3.32 8.47 -4.09
CA LYS A 116 -2.25 7.74 -4.76
C LYS A 116 -2.82 6.69 -5.72
N ALA A 117 -3.79 5.90 -5.27
CA ALA A 117 -4.41 4.87 -6.09
C ALA A 117 -5.13 5.49 -7.29
N PHE A 118 -5.84 6.59 -7.10
CA PHE A 118 -6.53 7.30 -8.17
C PHE A 118 -5.56 7.78 -9.25
N VAL A 119 -4.50 8.49 -8.86
CA VAL A 119 -3.50 8.97 -9.83
C VAL A 119 -2.82 7.81 -10.56
N ASN A 120 -2.49 6.72 -9.85
CA ASN A 120 -1.90 5.54 -10.48
C ASN A 120 -2.84 4.88 -11.50
N GLU A 121 -4.12 4.70 -11.16
CA GLU A 121 -5.11 4.12 -12.08
C GLU A 121 -5.33 5.01 -13.30
N VAL A 122 -5.41 6.32 -13.13
CA VAL A 122 -5.52 7.29 -14.22
C VAL A 122 -4.29 7.23 -15.14
N VAL A 123 -3.08 7.20 -14.58
CA VAL A 123 -1.83 7.11 -15.34
C VAL A 123 -1.72 5.77 -16.06
N ASN A 124 -2.14 4.67 -15.43
CA ASN A 124 -2.18 3.35 -16.05
C ASN A 124 -3.12 3.33 -17.26
N GLU A 125 -4.30 3.92 -17.13
CA GLU A 125 -5.28 4.02 -18.21
C GLU A 125 -4.76 4.90 -19.36
N MET A 126 -4.14 6.04 -19.04
CA MET A 126 -3.48 6.90 -20.03
C MET A 126 -2.38 6.13 -20.79
N ASN A 127 -1.55 5.36 -20.08
CA ASN A 127 -0.52 4.52 -20.69
C ASN A 127 -1.12 3.41 -21.56
N PHE A 128 -2.22 2.80 -21.13
CA PHE A 128 -2.94 1.79 -21.90
C PHE A 128 -3.49 2.37 -23.21
N GLN A 129 -4.15 3.53 -23.16
CA GLN A 129 -4.68 4.22 -24.34
C GLN A 129 -3.56 4.61 -25.31
N ASN A 130 -2.45 5.16 -24.80
CA ASN A 130 -1.29 5.49 -25.61
C ASN A 130 -0.71 4.25 -26.31
N ARG A 131 -0.56 3.13 -25.59
CA ARG A 131 -0.10 1.87 -26.19
C ARG A 131 -1.06 1.34 -27.25
N ARG A 132 -2.37 1.42 -27.02
CA ARG A 132 -3.39 1.00 -27.98
C ARG A 132 -3.34 1.82 -29.28
N ASN A 133 -3.04 3.11 -29.19
CA ASN A 133 -2.86 3.98 -30.36
C ASN A 133 -1.55 3.70 -31.13
N LEU A 134 -0.56 3.10 -30.48
CA LEU A 134 0.74 2.75 -31.08
C LEU A 134 0.76 1.36 -31.73
N ILE A 135 -0.26 0.52 -31.52
CA ILE A 135 -0.40 -0.76 -32.22
C ILE A 135 -0.98 -0.44 -33.61
N PRO A 136 -0.21 -0.56 -34.71
CA PRO A 136 -0.79 -0.39 -36.03
C PRO A 136 -1.87 -1.44 -36.23
N LEU A 137 -3.05 -1.02 -36.69
CA LEU A 137 -4.08 -1.92 -37.20
C LEU A 137 -3.40 -2.78 -38.27
N ARG A 138 -3.07 -4.03 -37.95
CA ARG A 138 -2.55 -4.96 -38.95
C ARG A 138 -3.65 -5.07 -40.01
N PRO A 139 -3.42 -4.67 -41.27
CA PRO A 139 -4.45 -4.84 -42.30
C PRO A 139 -4.79 -6.33 -42.33
N ALA A 140 -6.09 -6.64 -42.31
CA ALA A 140 -6.57 -8.01 -42.43
C ALA A 140 -5.92 -8.65 -43.66
N PRO A 141 -5.42 -9.90 -43.58
CA PRO A 141 -4.87 -10.56 -44.76
C PRO A 141 -5.96 -10.59 -45.82
N ALA A 142 -5.67 -9.94 -46.96
CA ALA A 142 -6.56 -9.92 -48.12
C ALA A 142 -6.93 -11.37 -48.45
N GLN A 143 -8.23 -11.70 -48.34
CA GLN A 143 -8.77 -12.96 -48.80
C GLN A 143 -8.35 -13.13 -50.27
N GLY A 144 -7.59 -14.19 -50.53
CA GLY A 144 -7.10 -14.52 -51.86
C GLY A 144 -8.28 -14.68 -52.82
N MET A 145 -8.44 -13.70 -53.70
CA MET A 145 -9.01 -13.93 -55.02
C MET A 145 -7.94 -14.67 -55.82
N ALA A 146 -8.05 -15.99 -55.89
CA ALA A 146 -7.38 -16.78 -56.90
C ALA A 146 -8.48 -17.46 -57.72
N ALA A 147 -8.50 -17.09 -59.00
CA ALA A 147 -9.37 -17.54 -60.06
C ALA A 147 -9.07 -18.98 -60.51
#